data_AF-A0A376L7V1-F1
#
_entry.id   AF-A0A376L7V1-F1
#
_cell.length_a   1.000
_cell.length_b   1.000
_cell.length_c   1.000
_cell.angle_alpha   90.00
_cell.angle_beta   90.00
_cell.angle_gamma   90.00
#
_symmetry.space_group_name_H-M   'P 1'
#
loop_
_entity.id
_entity.type
_entity.pdbx_description
1 polymer ?
#
loop_
_entity_poly.entity_id
_entity_poly.type
_entity_poly.pdbx_seq_one_letter_code
_entity_poly.pdbx_strand_id
1 'polypeptide(L)'
;MTDITANVVVSMPSQLFTMARSFKAVANGKIYIGKIDTDPVNPENQIQVYVENEDGSHVPVSQPIIINAAGYPVYNGQIAKFVTVQGHSMAVYDAYGAQQFYFPNVLKYDPDQLRQQLEDPDGANKYPKTSDSKMERQL
;
A
#
# COMPACT_ATOMS: atom_id res chain seq x y z
N MET A 1 -25.24 -31.30 -1.50
CA MET A 1 -24.92 -29.86 -1.57
C MET A 1 -23.44 -29.78 -1.88
N THR A 2 -23.05 -29.09 -2.94
CA THR A 2 -21.63 -28.93 -3.27
C THR A 2 -21.01 -27.91 -2.32
N ASP A 3 -19.96 -28.33 -1.59
CA ASP A 3 -19.14 -27.45 -0.78
C ASP A 3 -18.49 -26.39 -1.67
N ILE A 4 -18.85 -25.12 -1.46
CA ILE A 4 -18.15 -23.98 -2.01
C ILE A 4 -16.95 -23.72 -1.08
N THR A 5 -15.74 -23.98 -1.55
CA THR A 5 -14.53 -23.32 -1.01
C THR A 5 -14.52 -21.89 -1.52
N ALA A 6 -15.13 -20.98 -0.76
CA ALA A 6 -15.15 -19.55 -1.08
C ALA A 6 -13.73 -18.97 -0.90
N ASN A 7 -12.96 -18.88 -1.99
CA ASN A 7 -11.58 -18.35 -1.98
C ASN A 7 -11.49 -16.86 -2.33
N VAL A 8 -12.62 -16.17 -2.57
CA VAL A 8 -12.60 -14.76 -2.98
C VAL A 8 -13.66 -14.00 -2.19
N VAL A 9 -13.19 -13.11 -1.31
CA VAL A 9 -14.05 -12.14 -0.62
C VAL A 9 -14.45 -11.07 -1.62
N VAL A 10 -15.75 -10.77 -1.72
CA VAL A 10 -16.24 -9.57 -2.42
C VAL A 10 -15.95 -8.37 -1.51
N SER A 11 -14.75 -7.82 -1.61
CA SER A 11 -14.36 -6.59 -0.93
C SER A 11 -13.94 -5.53 -1.92
N MET A 12 -14.28 -4.28 -1.65
CA MET A 12 -13.69 -3.15 -2.34
C MET A 12 -12.22 -3.04 -1.90
N PRO A 13 -11.23 -2.99 -2.81
CA PRO A 13 -9.80 -2.99 -2.48
C PRO A 13 -9.31 -1.65 -1.88
N SER A 14 -10.20 -0.79 -1.38
CA SER A 14 -9.83 0.46 -0.75
C SER A 14 -9.29 0.21 0.65
N GLN A 15 -8.04 0.60 0.88
CA GLN A 15 -7.37 0.37 2.16
C GLN A 15 -7.79 1.45 3.18
N LEU A 16 -8.38 1.01 4.28
CA LEU A 16 -8.78 1.85 5.41
C LEU A 16 -7.60 2.10 6.36
N PHE A 17 -7.44 3.34 6.81
CA PHE A 17 -6.51 3.67 7.90
C PHE A 17 -7.22 3.55 9.25
N THR A 18 -6.81 2.55 10.03
CA THR A 18 -7.33 2.27 11.38
C THR A 18 -6.27 2.55 12.46
N MET A 19 -6.67 2.74 13.72
CA MET A 19 -5.71 2.92 14.80
C MET A 19 -4.91 1.63 15.04
N ALA A 20 -3.63 1.76 15.41
CA ALA A 20 -2.73 0.62 15.59
C ALA A 20 -3.13 -0.30 16.75
N ARG A 21 -3.87 0.23 17.73
CA ARG A 21 -4.22 -0.48 18.99
C ARG A 21 -5.72 -0.66 19.20
N SER A 22 -6.55 -0.23 18.26
CA SER A 22 -8.01 -0.39 18.37
C SER A 22 -8.66 -0.37 17.00
N PHE A 23 -9.75 -1.13 16.84
CA PHE A 23 -10.49 -1.20 15.58
C PHE A 23 -11.39 0.03 15.38
N LYS A 24 -10.75 1.18 15.14
CA LYS A 24 -11.38 2.48 14.88
C LYS A 24 -10.61 3.19 13.77
N ALA A 25 -11.28 4.03 12.99
CA ALA A 25 -10.61 4.87 12.01
C ALA A 25 -9.62 5.83 12.67
N VAL A 26 -8.52 6.16 11.97
CA VAL A 26 -7.63 7.27 12.34
C VAL A 26 -8.27 8.59 11.90
N ALA A 27 -9.45 8.90 12.45
CA ALA A 27 -10.23 10.08 12.09
C ALA A 27 -9.41 11.36 12.34
N ASN A 28 -9.41 12.26 11.36
CA ASN A 28 -8.59 13.49 11.35
C ASN A 28 -7.08 13.23 11.50
N GLY A 29 -6.65 12.01 11.18
CA GLY A 29 -5.24 11.66 11.10
C GLY A 29 -4.54 12.30 9.92
N LYS A 30 -3.21 12.19 9.95
CA LYS A 30 -2.30 12.76 8.96
C LYS A 30 -1.44 11.66 8.36
N ILE A 31 -1.32 11.65 7.04
CA ILE A 31 -0.40 10.78 6.32
C ILE A 31 0.70 11.66 5.73
N TYR A 32 1.94 11.24 5.95
CA TYR A 32 3.14 11.83 5.39
C TYR A 32 3.82 10.82 4.48
N ILE A 33 4.31 11.28 3.34
CA ILE A 33 4.90 10.51 2.26
C ILE A 33 6.26 11.09 1.91
N GLY A 34 7.30 10.26 1.92
CA GLY A 34 8.67 10.72 1.72
C GLY A 34 9.54 9.75 0.96
N LYS A 35 10.83 10.08 0.89
CA LYS A 35 11.85 9.21 0.29
C LYS A 35 11.93 7.90 1.07
N ILE A 36 12.20 6.81 0.37
CA ILE A 36 12.41 5.48 0.98
C ILE A 36 13.45 5.57 2.09
N ASP A 37 13.21 4.84 3.18
CA ASP A 37 14.08 4.71 4.35
C ASP A 37 14.39 6.04 5.06
N THR A 38 13.54 7.07 4.90
CA THR A 38 13.64 8.37 5.58
C THR A 38 12.41 8.68 6.43
N ASP A 39 12.50 9.71 7.29
CA ASP A 39 11.37 10.26 8.04
C ASP A 39 10.59 11.27 7.18
N PRO A 40 9.35 10.97 6.73
CA PRO A 40 8.57 11.84 5.87
C PRO A 40 7.94 13.04 6.60
N VAL A 41 8.03 13.11 7.94
CA VAL A 41 7.57 14.29 8.70
C VAL A 41 8.49 15.49 8.44
N ASN A 42 9.78 15.24 8.18
CA ASN A 42 10.71 16.28 7.75
C ASN A 42 10.39 16.72 6.30
N PRO A 43 10.08 18.00 6.04
CA PRO A 43 9.76 18.49 4.70
C PRO A 43 10.83 18.20 3.63
N GLU A 44 12.11 18.17 3.99
CA GLU A 44 13.22 17.86 3.07
C GLU A 44 13.19 16.42 2.54
N ASN A 45 12.53 15.53 3.28
CA ASN A 45 12.36 14.13 2.93
C ASN A 45 11.05 13.88 2.18
N GLN A 46 10.12 14.85 2.16
CA GLN A 46 8.85 14.70 1.48
C GLN A 46 9.05 14.63 -0.03
N ILE A 47 8.20 13.84 -0.68
CA ILE A 47 8.12 13.77 -2.13
C ILE A 47 6.77 14.31 -2.60
N GLN A 48 6.68 14.65 -3.89
CA GLN A 48 5.42 15.10 -4.46
C GLN A 48 4.38 13.98 -4.46
N VAL A 49 3.17 14.30 -3.99
CA VAL A 49 2.00 13.45 -4.05
C VAL A 49 1.01 14.03 -5.05
N TYR A 50 0.29 13.18 -5.77
CA TYR A 50 -0.75 13.57 -6.71
C TYR A 50 -2.08 12.93 -6.32
N VAL A 51 -3.17 13.62 -6.62
CA VAL A 51 -4.50 13.01 -6.71
C VAL A 51 -4.70 12.56 -8.15
N GLU A 52 -5.06 11.29 -8.32
CA GLU A 52 -5.50 10.73 -9.60
C GLU A 52 -7.03 10.88 -9.69
N ASN A 53 -7.48 11.63 -10.69
CA ASN A 53 -8.90 11.84 -10.97
C ASN A 53 -9.48 10.65 -11.76
N GLU A 54 -10.81 10.59 -11.85
CA GLU A 54 -11.52 9.54 -12.61
C GLU A 54 -11.18 9.51 -14.10
N ASP A 55 -10.76 10.66 -14.66
CA ASP A 55 -10.31 10.78 -16.05
C ASP A 55 -8.83 10.38 -16.24
N GLY A 56 -8.14 9.95 -15.18
CA GLY A 56 -6.73 9.58 -15.17
C GLY A 56 -5.76 10.77 -15.10
N SER A 57 -6.25 12.01 -15.03
CA SER A 57 -5.41 13.19 -14.83
C SER A 57 -4.84 13.24 -13.41
N HIS A 58 -3.70 13.92 -13.26
CA HIS A 58 -2.97 14.00 -12.00
C HIS A 58 -2.86 15.45 -11.52
N VAL A 59 -3.30 15.72 -10.29
CA VAL A 59 -3.24 17.05 -9.66
C VAL A 59 -2.26 17.00 -8.49
N PRO A 60 -1.21 17.85 -8.46
CA PRO A 60 -0.29 17.89 -7.33
C PRO A 60 -1.00 18.41 -6.08
N VAL A 61 -0.74 17.77 -4.94
CA VAL A 61 -1.33 18.13 -3.65
C VAL A 61 -0.27 18.32 -2.59
N SER A 62 -0.58 19.14 -1.59
CA SER A 62 0.28 19.36 -0.44
C SER A 62 0.12 18.25 0.61
N GLN A 63 1.15 18.11 1.44
CA GLN A 63 1.15 17.23 2.60
C GLN A 63 0.96 18.06 3.89
N PRO A 64 0.42 17.47 4.98
CA PRO A 64 -0.02 16.07 5.11
C PRO A 64 -1.38 15.80 4.43
N ILE A 65 -1.58 14.56 4.02
CA ILE A 65 -2.89 14.09 3.55
C ILE A 65 -3.78 13.83 4.77
N ILE A 66 -5.03 14.30 4.71
CA ILE A 66 -5.97 14.19 5.83
C ILE A 66 -6.81 12.93 5.70
N ILE A 67 -7.06 12.27 6.82
CA ILE A 67 -7.95 11.10 6.92
C ILE A 67 -9.31 11.55 7.45
N ASN A 68 -10.41 11.20 6.77
CA ASN A 68 -11.75 11.52 7.23
C ASN A 68 -12.22 10.62 8.40
N ALA A 69 -13.41 10.89 8.92
CA ALA A 69 -13.98 10.13 10.04
C ALA A 69 -14.19 8.63 9.75
N ALA A 70 -14.27 8.24 8.47
CA ALA A 70 -14.44 6.86 8.04
C ALA A 70 -13.09 6.13 7.82
N GLY A 71 -11.95 6.83 7.93
CA GLY A 71 -10.63 6.23 7.75
C GLY A 71 -10.09 6.29 6.32
N TYR A 72 -10.70 7.09 5.45
CA TYR A 72 -10.25 7.29 4.06
C TYR A 72 -9.40 8.56 3.92
N PRO A 73 -8.34 8.53 3.11
CA PRO A 73 -7.64 9.74 2.72
C PRO A 73 -8.56 10.62 1.86
N VAL A 74 -8.56 11.92 2.14
CA VAL A 74 -9.44 12.87 1.46
C VAL A 74 -8.68 14.08 0.91
N TYR A 75 -9.15 14.59 -0.22
CA TYR A 75 -8.75 15.85 -0.81
C TYR A 75 -9.98 16.74 -0.95
N ASN A 76 -9.92 17.98 -0.42
CA ASN A 76 -11.07 18.90 -0.37
C ASN A 76 -12.36 18.27 0.21
N GLY A 77 -12.22 17.37 1.18
CA GLY A 77 -13.34 16.69 1.85
C GLY A 77 -13.93 15.49 1.09
N GLN A 78 -13.46 15.20 -0.12
CA GLN A 78 -13.87 14.03 -0.91
C GLN A 78 -12.82 12.93 -0.83
N ILE A 79 -13.28 11.68 -0.85
CA ILE A 79 -12.39 10.51 -0.94
C ILE A 79 -11.67 10.58 -2.28
N ALA A 80 -10.34 10.52 -2.24
CA ALA A 80 -9.50 10.66 -3.42
C ALA A 80 -8.44 9.57 -3.46
N LYS A 81 -8.00 9.22 -4.67
CA LYS A 81 -6.90 8.30 -4.89
C LYS A 81 -5.60 9.10 -4.92
N PHE A 82 -4.69 8.81 -3.99
CA PHE A 82 -3.38 9.45 -3.92
C PHE A 82 -2.32 8.52 -4.51
N VAL A 83 -1.46 9.08 -5.36
CA VAL A 83 -0.41 8.34 -6.07
C VAL A 83 0.92 9.10 -6.05
N THR A 84 2.00 8.34 -6.20
CA THR A 84 3.38 8.83 -6.30
C THR A 84 4.07 8.20 -7.49
N VAL A 85 5.00 8.93 -8.11
CA VAL A 85 5.75 8.42 -9.27
C VAL A 85 6.76 7.33 -8.88
N GLN A 86 7.27 7.39 -7.66
CA GLN A 86 8.31 6.50 -7.15
C GLN A 86 7.88 5.82 -5.85
N GLY A 87 8.57 4.75 -5.47
CA GLY A 87 8.41 4.15 -4.15
C GLY A 87 8.71 5.15 -3.03
N HIS A 88 8.02 5.00 -1.90
CA HIS A 88 8.03 5.98 -0.83
C HIS A 88 8.00 5.36 0.56
N SER A 89 8.46 6.13 1.55
CA SER A 89 8.15 5.90 2.96
C SER A 89 6.81 6.53 3.31
N MET A 90 6.16 5.99 4.34
CA MET A 90 4.87 6.48 4.82
C MET A 90 4.84 6.53 6.35
N ALA A 91 4.37 7.64 6.91
CA ALA A 91 4.07 7.75 8.34
C ALA A 91 2.62 8.19 8.54
N VAL A 92 1.91 7.52 9.45
CA VAL A 92 0.51 7.79 9.77
C VAL A 92 0.41 8.22 11.22
N TYR A 93 -0.17 9.40 11.45
CA TYR A 93 -0.41 9.96 12.77
C TYR A 93 -1.90 10.13 13.01
N ASP A 94 -2.34 9.98 14.26
CA ASP A 94 -3.70 10.33 14.66
C ASP A 94 -3.88 11.83 14.88
N ALA A 95 -5.12 12.23 15.18
CA ALA A 95 -5.49 13.62 15.45
C ALA A 95 -4.75 14.24 16.66
N TYR A 96 -4.22 13.41 17.56
CA TYR A 96 -3.48 13.84 18.74
C TYR A 96 -1.96 13.86 18.52
N GLY A 97 -1.49 13.53 17.31
CA GLY A 97 -0.08 13.51 16.96
C GLY A 97 0.66 12.25 17.42
N ALA A 98 -0.05 11.20 17.85
CA ALA A 98 0.59 9.91 18.12
C ALA A 98 0.76 9.11 16.82
N GLN A 99 1.97 8.60 16.61
CA GLN A 99 2.29 7.76 15.46
C GLN A 99 1.55 6.43 15.57
N GLN A 100 0.73 6.13 14.57
CA GLN A 100 0.00 4.87 14.46
C GLN A 100 0.84 3.86 13.65
N PHE A 101 1.35 4.28 12.49
CA PHE A 101 2.15 3.42 11.62
C PHE A 101 3.33 4.14 11.01
N TYR A 102 4.36 3.36 10.69
CA TYR A 102 5.48 3.77 9.89
C TYR A 102 5.91 2.64 8.96
N PHE A 103 6.08 2.96 7.68
CA PHE A 103 6.58 2.07 6.66
C PHE A 103 7.79 2.73 6.01
N PRO A 104 9.02 2.20 6.20
CA PRO A 104 10.21 2.78 5.60
C PRO A 104 10.21 2.66 4.06
N ASN A 105 9.56 1.63 3.52
CA ASN A 105 9.34 1.47 2.09
C ASN A 105 8.02 0.72 1.85
N VAL A 106 7.02 1.41 1.32
CA VAL A 106 5.68 0.83 1.09
C VAL A 106 5.72 -0.27 0.03
N LEU A 107 6.57 -0.14 -1.00
CA LEU A 107 6.64 -1.15 -2.07
C LEU A 107 7.00 -2.53 -1.54
N LYS A 108 7.77 -2.64 -0.44
CA LYS A 108 8.11 -3.93 0.21
C LYS A 108 6.90 -4.75 0.66
N TYR A 109 5.73 -4.12 0.75
CA TYR A 109 4.48 -4.72 1.19
C TYR A 109 3.46 -4.87 0.05
N ASP A 110 3.84 -4.53 -1.19
CA ASP A 110 2.98 -4.68 -2.37
C ASP A 110 2.88 -6.16 -2.76
N PRO A 111 1.68 -6.78 -2.74
CA PRO A 111 1.51 -8.17 -3.13
C PRO A 111 1.88 -8.44 -4.61
N ASP A 112 1.87 -7.44 -5.48
CA ASP A 112 2.27 -7.56 -6.88
C ASP A 112 3.80 -7.54 -7.08
N GLN A 113 4.60 -7.36 -6.01
CA GLN A 113 6.07 -7.50 -6.09
C GLN A 113 6.49 -8.82 -6.72
N LEU A 114 5.77 -9.90 -6.42
CA LEU A 114 6.07 -11.21 -7.00
C LEU A 114 5.90 -11.20 -8.52
N ARG A 115 4.90 -10.51 -9.06
CA ARG A 115 4.69 -10.41 -10.51
C ARG A 115 5.82 -9.63 -11.17
N GLN A 116 6.20 -8.49 -10.61
CA GLN A 116 7.34 -7.71 -11.10
C GLN A 116 8.65 -8.49 -11.05
N GLN A 117 8.87 -9.29 -9.99
CA GLN A 117 10.06 -10.13 -9.86
C GLN A 117 10.06 -11.32 -10.83
N LEU A 118 8.89 -11.78 -11.30
CA LEU A 118 8.78 -12.84 -12.30
C LEU A 118 8.85 -12.31 -13.74
N GLU A 119 8.47 -11.05 -13.97
CA GLU A 119 8.60 -10.34 -15.25
C GLU A 119 10.04 -9.91 -15.55
N ASP A 120 10.91 -9.86 -14.54
CA ASP A 120 12.36 -9.73 -14.67
C ASP A 120 12.90 -10.89 -15.54
N PRO A 121 13.78 -10.65 -16.54
CA PRO A 121 14.33 -11.70 -17.41
C PRO A 121 14.91 -12.92 -16.67
N ASP A 122 15.43 -12.73 -15.46
CA ASP A 122 15.96 -13.79 -14.59
C ASP A 122 14.98 -14.25 -13.49
N GLY A 123 13.77 -13.69 -13.47
CA GLY A 123 12.75 -13.90 -12.44
C GLY A 123 12.36 -15.37 -12.23
N ALA A 124 12.20 -16.11 -13.33
CA ALA A 124 11.89 -17.53 -13.31
C ALA A 124 13.03 -18.43 -12.76
N ASN A 125 14.26 -17.91 -12.66
CA ASN A 125 15.42 -18.61 -12.10
C ASN A 125 15.69 -18.24 -10.62
N LYS A 126 15.08 -17.18 -10.09
CA LYS A 126 15.23 -16.75 -8.68
C LYS A 126 14.46 -17.65 -7.70
N TYR A 127 13.52 -18.44 -8.19
CA TYR A 127 12.71 -19.34 -7.38
C TYR A 127 13.04 -20.80 -7.68
N PRO A 128 13.09 -21.67 -6.65
CA PRO A 128 13.38 -23.09 -6.85
C PRO A 128 12.29 -23.69 -7.73
N LYS A 129 12.67 -24.09 -8.95
CA LYS A 129 11.83 -24.94 -9.79
C LYS A 129 11.59 -26.21 -8.97
N THR A 130 10.33 -26.53 -8.69
CA THR A 130 9.98 -27.85 -8.18
C THR A 130 10.51 -28.87 -9.18
N SER A 131 11.66 -29.44 -8.86
CA SER A 131 12.16 -30.61 -9.56
C SER A 131 11.14 -31.70 -9.26
N ASP A 132 10.34 -32.07 -10.26
CA ASP A 132 9.62 -33.34 -10.27
C ASP A 132 10.65 -34.46 -10.20
N SER A 133 11.18 -34.69 -9.01
CA SER A 133 12.00 -35.84 -8.71
C SER A 133 11.06 -36.96 -8.27
N LYS A 134 11.20 -38.09 -8.99
CA LYS A 134 10.75 -39.45 -8.67
C LYS A 134 9.44 -39.90 -9.32
N MET A 135 9.56 -40.37 -10.56
CA MET A 135 9.00 -41.66 -10.95
C MET A 135 9.96 -42.40 -11.88
N GLU A 136 11.08 -42.88 -11.33
CA GLU A 136 11.74 -44.06 -11.88
C GLU A 136 10.85 -45.27 -11.57
N ARG A 137 10.06 -45.71 -12.55
CA ARG A 137 9.49 -47.06 -12.53
C ARG A 137 10.62 -48.03 -12.88
N GLN A 138 11.14 -48.72 -11.86
CA GLN A 138 11.76 -50.02 -12.07
C GLN A 138 10.68 -50.97 -12.55
N LEU A 139 10.84 -51.52 -13.76
CA LEU A 139 10.54 -52.89 -14.17
C LEU A 139 11.27 -53.15 -15.49
#